data_AF-O17213-F1
#
_entry.id   AF-O17213-F1
#
_cell.length_a   1.000
_cell.length_b   1.000
_cell.length_c   1.000
_cell.angle_alpha   90.00
_cell.angle_beta   90.00
_cell.angle_gamma   90.00
#
_symmetry.space_group_name_H-M   'P 1'
#
loop_
_entity.id
_entity.type
_entity.pdbx_description
1 polymer ?
#
loop_
_entity_poly.entity_id
_entity_poly.type
_entity_poly.pdbx_seq_one_letter_code
_entity_poly.pdbx_strand_id
1 'polypeptide(L)'
;MEVQSLTITTNYPPKPASPNPQDIRDTIRSNKTNENLWIQRKDVDTTLRSALEHLKACCIVLNLSAKCDERLNVAVSHGTTEKYQLMSRTGSSDNLKAAVTLLDDNVIQAEVTVKYPKAGGGYYRAVAQPDVQWKLQQLQDLGNHISRVTITLCDLQHEVNLLKGDGERDAFTLATGARILEELKLTMNEISLARNSIMLPRKRSLLELCYFPPTRKFVPPLPQDQLISFYISCCRLVCASYQMVPKTVHPQGLSVFMAESQLPHLDDVIKHLNTVMAILQKLINYLSATMS
;
A
#
# COMPACT_ATOMS: atom_id res chain seq x y z
N MET A 1 -78.31 -44.09 41.20
CA MET A 1 -77.35 -42.98 41.39
C MET A 1 -76.00 -43.47 40.94
N GLU A 2 -75.67 -43.31 39.65
CA GLU A 2 -74.32 -43.61 39.17
C GLU A 2 -73.51 -42.31 39.18
N VAL A 3 -72.57 -42.27 40.11
CA VAL A 3 -71.63 -41.16 40.31
C VAL A 3 -70.59 -41.24 39.20
N GLN A 4 -70.64 -40.32 38.24
CA GLN A 4 -69.63 -40.22 37.20
C GLN A 4 -68.31 -39.78 37.82
N SER A 5 -67.37 -40.72 37.93
CA SER A 5 -65.99 -40.47 38.35
C SER A 5 -65.29 -39.62 37.28
N LEU A 6 -65.07 -38.35 37.59
CA LEU A 6 -64.30 -37.41 36.77
C LEU A 6 -62.81 -37.74 36.89
N THR A 7 -62.34 -38.71 36.10
CA THR A 7 -60.90 -38.89 35.91
C THR A 7 -60.41 -37.80 34.96
N ILE A 8 -59.86 -36.73 35.52
CA ILE A 8 -59.18 -35.68 34.75
C ILE A 8 -57.89 -36.28 34.20
N THR A 9 -57.94 -36.83 32.99
CA THR A 9 -56.73 -37.16 32.22
C THR A 9 -56.14 -35.84 31.73
N THR A 10 -55.07 -35.39 32.38
CA THR A 10 -54.23 -34.31 31.86
C THR A 10 -53.52 -34.84 30.61
N ASN A 11 -54.20 -34.73 29.47
CA ASN A 11 -53.57 -34.90 28.15
C ASN A 11 -52.64 -33.70 27.94
N TYR A 12 -51.46 -33.73 28.57
CA TYR A 12 -50.40 -32.83 28.17
C TYR A 12 -50.13 -33.11 26.69
N PRO A 13 -50.15 -32.08 25.82
CA PRO A 13 -49.84 -32.27 24.42
C PRO A 13 -48.45 -32.91 24.31
N PRO A 14 -48.26 -33.87 23.39
CA PRO A 14 -46.97 -34.52 23.22
C PRO A 14 -45.89 -33.46 23.01
N LYS A 15 -44.76 -33.63 23.71
CA LYS A 15 -43.61 -32.73 23.58
C LYS A 15 -43.31 -32.55 22.08
N PRO A 16 -43.18 -31.31 21.58
CA PRO A 16 -42.87 -31.08 20.18
C PRO A 16 -41.65 -31.92 19.79
N ALA A 17 -41.73 -32.58 18.63
CA ALA A 17 -40.59 -33.31 18.10
C ALA A 17 -39.38 -32.35 18.08
N SER A 18 -38.27 -32.78 18.68
CA SER A 18 -37.05 -31.99 18.61
C SER A 18 -36.68 -31.80 17.14
N PRO A 19 -36.32 -30.58 16.70
CA PRO A 19 -35.98 -30.34 15.30
C PRO A 19 -34.89 -31.32 14.86
N ASN A 20 -35.04 -31.88 13.66
CA ASN A 20 -34.01 -32.75 13.11
C ASN A 20 -32.71 -31.94 12.96
N PRO A 21 -31.58 -32.40 13.52
CA PRO A 21 -30.30 -31.71 13.36
C PRO A 21 -29.90 -31.47 11.90
N GLN A 22 -30.37 -32.31 10.98
CA GLN A 22 -30.14 -32.15 9.55
C GLN A 22 -30.89 -30.94 8.97
N ASP A 23 -32.17 -30.78 9.31
CA ASP A 23 -33.00 -29.65 8.87
C ASP A 23 -32.40 -28.31 9.33
N ILE A 24 -31.83 -28.27 10.54
CA ILE A 24 -31.11 -27.10 11.05
C ILE A 24 -29.88 -26.79 10.19
N ARG A 25 -29.06 -27.80 9.85
CA ARG A 25 -27.85 -27.62 9.01
C ARG A 25 -28.19 -27.14 7.62
N ASP A 26 -29.24 -27.71 7.01
CA ASP A 26 -29.67 -27.33 5.67
C ASP A 26 -30.21 -25.90 5.63
N THR A 27 -30.96 -25.50 6.68
CA THR A 27 -31.41 -24.10 6.86
C THR A 27 -30.22 -23.14 7.00
N ILE A 28 -29.22 -23.47 7.81
CA ILE A 28 -28.02 -22.63 7.98
C ILE A 28 -27.27 -22.48 6.64
N ARG A 29 -27.12 -23.57 5.89
CA ARG A 29 -26.45 -23.55 4.58
C ARG A 29 -27.21 -22.70 3.56
N SER A 30 -28.54 -22.82 3.54
CA SER A 30 -29.39 -21.98 2.69
C SER A 30 -29.26 -20.50 3.06
N ASN A 31 -29.25 -20.17 4.35
CA ASN A 31 -29.11 -18.79 4.81
C ASN A 31 -27.76 -18.19 4.42
N LYS A 32 -26.66 -18.93 4.62
CA LYS A 32 -25.33 -18.52 4.18
C LYS A 32 -25.27 -18.26 2.68
N THR A 33 -25.90 -19.12 1.89
CA THR A 33 -25.97 -18.96 0.42
C THR A 33 -26.73 -17.69 0.04
N ASN A 34 -27.90 -17.46 0.65
CA ASN A 34 -28.69 -16.26 0.41
C ASN A 34 -27.95 -14.97 0.82
N GLU A 35 -27.25 -15.01 1.95
CA GLU A 35 -26.43 -13.90 2.44
C GLU A 35 -25.25 -13.62 1.51
N ASN A 36 -24.54 -14.65 1.05
CA ASN A 36 -23.45 -14.50 0.08
C ASN A 36 -23.91 -13.79 -1.20
N LEU A 37 -25.03 -14.24 -1.76
CA LEU A 37 -25.60 -13.62 -2.97
C LEU A 37 -26.09 -12.19 -2.71
N TRP A 38 -26.62 -11.90 -1.52
CA TRP A 38 -27.00 -10.55 -1.14
C TRP A 38 -25.79 -9.61 -1.07
N ILE A 39 -24.68 -10.05 -0.45
CA ILE A 39 -23.41 -9.30 -0.37
C ILE A 39 -22.92 -8.96 -1.79
N GLN A 40 -22.90 -9.95 -2.69
CA GLN A 40 -22.48 -9.75 -4.08
C GLN A 40 -23.31 -8.66 -4.78
N ARG A 41 -24.63 -8.69 -4.61
CA ARG A 41 -25.56 -7.75 -5.27
C ARG A 41 -25.48 -6.32 -4.72
N LYS A 42 -25.23 -6.16 -3.42
CA LYS A 42 -25.41 -4.86 -2.74
C LYS A 42 -24.09 -4.21 -2.29
N ASP A 43 -23.15 -5.01 -1.78
CA ASP A 43 -21.99 -4.48 -1.09
C ASP A 43 -20.76 -4.40 -1.99
N VAL A 44 -20.60 -5.34 -2.94
CA VAL A 44 -19.39 -5.40 -3.78
C VAL A 44 -19.23 -4.10 -4.58
N ASP A 45 -20.20 -3.72 -5.42
CA ASP A 45 -20.07 -2.52 -6.27
C ASP A 45 -19.86 -1.24 -5.45
N THR A 46 -20.61 -1.06 -4.36
CA THR A 46 -20.47 0.10 -3.47
C THR A 46 -19.06 0.18 -2.86
N THR A 47 -18.53 -0.97 -2.42
CA THR A 47 -17.18 -1.06 -1.86
C THR A 47 -16.12 -0.77 -2.92
N LEU A 48 -16.28 -1.32 -4.13
CA LEU A 48 -15.35 -1.09 -5.24
C LEU A 48 -15.33 0.37 -5.68
N ARG A 49 -16.49 1.04 -5.78
CA ARG A 49 -16.57 2.48 -6.04
C ARG A 49 -15.79 3.28 -5.00
N SER A 50 -16.03 3.00 -3.71
CA SER A 50 -15.32 3.69 -2.63
C SER A 50 -13.81 3.45 -2.66
N ALA A 51 -13.36 2.23 -2.98
CA ALA A 51 -11.95 1.91 -3.15
C ALA A 51 -11.32 2.67 -4.32
N LEU A 52 -12.00 2.67 -5.48
CA LEU A 52 -11.53 3.33 -6.70
C LEU A 52 -11.43 4.86 -6.52
N GLU A 53 -12.32 5.50 -5.78
CA GLU A 53 -12.22 6.94 -5.46
C GLU A 53 -10.95 7.27 -4.65
N HIS A 54 -10.61 6.46 -3.66
CA HIS A 54 -9.36 6.63 -2.89
C HIS A 54 -8.11 6.34 -3.72
N LEU A 55 -8.15 5.30 -4.57
CA LEU A 55 -7.04 4.99 -5.47
C LEU A 55 -6.86 6.08 -6.54
N LYS A 56 -7.95 6.69 -7.02
CA LYS A 56 -7.90 7.85 -7.91
C LYS A 56 -7.18 9.02 -7.26
N ALA A 57 -7.45 9.31 -5.98
CA ALA A 57 -6.71 10.33 -5.24
C ALA A 57 -5.21 10.02 -5.19
N CYS A 58 -4.82 8.77 -4.92
CA CYS A 58 -3.41 8.36 -5.00
C CYS A 58 -2.82 8.56 -6.40
N CYS A 59 -3.55 8.23 -7.46
CA CYS A 59 -3.09 8.37 -8.85
C CYS A 59 -2.88 9.83 -9.25
N ILE A 60 -3.72 10.74 -8.75
CA ILE A 60 -3.55 12.19 -8.95
C ILE A 60 -2.27 12.65 -8.24
N VAL A 61 -2.12 12.32 -6.96
CA VAL A 61 -0.97 12.73 -6.14
C VAL A 61 0.35 12.23 -6.69
N LEU A 62 0.38 11.00 -7.23
CA LEU A 62 1.59 10.35 -7.75
C LEU A 62 1.79 10.53 -9.26
N ASN A 63 0.98 11.37 -9.92
CA ASN A 63 1.01 11.60 -11.37
C ASN A 63 0.96 10.30 -12.21
N LEU A 64 0.04 9.39 -11.87
CA LEU A 64 -0.08 8.06 -12.49
C LEU A 64 -1.05 8.01 -13.67
N SER A 65 -1.45 9.14 -14.26
CA SER A 65 -2.46 9.19 -15.34
C SER A 65 -2.12 8.30 -16.54
N ALA A 66 -0.83 8.11 -16.84
CA ALA A 66 -0.35 7.26 -17.94
C ALA A 66 -0.23 5.77 -17.59
N LYS A 67 -0.45 5.39 -16.33
CA LYS A 67 -0.27 4.03 -15.82
C LYS A 67 -1.52 3.44 -15.17
N CYS A 68 -2.35 4.26 -14.53
CA CYS A 68 -3.59 3.81 -13.90
C CYS A 68 -4.64 3.47 -14.96
N ASP A 69 -5.70 2.80 -14.53
CA ASP A 69 -6.82 2.48 -15.40
C ASP A 69 -7.49 3.76 -15.96
N GLU A 70 -7.75 3.78 -17.28
CA GLU A 70 -8.34 4.93 -17.96
C GLU A 70 -9.76 5.26 -17.47
N ARG A 71 -10.50 4.27 -16.96
CA ARG A 71 -11.86 4.45 -16.44
C ARG A 71 -11.90 5.34 -15.20
N LEU A 72 -10.76 5.53 -14.51
CA LEU A 72 -10.64 6.48 -13.40
C LEU A 72 -10.70 7.94 -13.86
N ASN A 73 -10.45 8.23 -15.15
CA ASN A 73 -10.43 9.58 -15.71
C ASN A 73 -9.50 10.52 -14.90
N VAL A 74 -8.27 10.08 -14.65
CA VAL A 74 -7.23 10.92 -14.04
C VAL A 74 -6.67 11.84 -15.13
N ALA A 75 -6.81 13.15 -14.95
CA ALA A 75 -6.30 14.12 -15.92
C ALA A 75 -4.77 14.00 -16.03
N VAL A 76 -4.26 14.13 -17.26
CA VAL A 76 -2.82 14.18 -17.51
C VAL A 76 -2.27 15.46 -16.89
N SER A 77 -1.35 15.31 -15.93
CA SER A 77 -0.63 16.43 -15.33
C SER A 77 0.82 16.44 -15.80
N HIS A 78 1.38 17.63 -15.97
CA HIS A 78 2.81 17.78 -16.07
C HIS A 78 3.44 17.50 -14.70
N GLY A 79 4.61 16.85 -14.71
CA GLY A 79 5.35 16.57 -13.48
C GLY A 79 5.73 17.87 -12.77
N THR A 80 5.64 17.86 -11.45
CA THR A 80 5.97 19.04 -10.63
C THR A 80 7.37 18.89 -10.04
N THR A 81 8.13 19.99 -10.04
CA THR A 81 9.47 20.02 -9.45
C THR A 81 9.39 20.55 -8.02
N GLU A 82 9.89 19.78 -7.06
CA GLU A 82 9.86 20.13 -5.64
C GLU A 82 11.26 20.01 -5.03
N LYS A 83 11.69 21.04 -4.28
CA LYS A 83 12.98 21.05 -3.58
C LYS A 83 12.79 20.77 -2.09
N TYR A 84 13.46 19.73 -1.61
CA TYR A 84 13.42 19.27 -0.22
C TYR A 84 14.74 19.53 0.49
N GLN A 85 14.67 20.12 1.68
CA GLN A 85 15.81 20.31 2.57
C GLN A 85 15.83 19.19 3.62
N LEU A 86 16.87 18.38 3.60
CA LEU A 86 17.03 17.22 4.47
C LEU A 86 17.95 17.57 5.63
N MET A 87 17.48 17.29 6.84
CA MET A 87 18.19 17.57 8.10
C MET A 87 18.25 16.33 8.99
N SER A 88 19.20 16.30 9.93
CA SER A 88 19.31 15.20 10.90
C SER A 88 18.07 15.10 11.79
N ARG A 89 17.61 13.87 12.06
CA ARG A 89 16.44 13.58 12.92
C ARG A 89 16.55 14.18 14.30
N THR A 90 17.74 14.12 14.91
CA THR A 90 17.93 14.58 16.29
C THR A 90 18.05 16.10 16.38
N GLY A 91 18.16 16.81 15.24
CA GLY A 91 18.48 18.24 15.19
C GLY A 91 19.85 18.60 15.76
N SER A 92 20.53 17.68 16.46
CA SER A 92 21.73 17.96 17.24
C SER A 92 23.02 17.73 16.45
N SER A 93 22.97 17.07 15.30
CA SER A 93 24.15 16.75 14.51
C SER A 93 24.11 17.45 13.14
N ASP A 94 24.97 18.46 12.96
CA ASP A 94 25.25 19.08 11.66
C ASP A 94 26.10 18.20 10.73
N ASN A 95 26.25 16.91 11.05
CA ASN A 95 27.15 15.99 10.34
C ASN A 95 26.72 15.70 8.90
N LEU A 96 25.43 15.88 8.56
CA LEU A 96 24.91 15.72 7.20
C LEU A 96 23.75 16.69 6.96
N LYS A 97 23.84 17.44 5.87
CA LYS A 97 22.76 18.23 5.29
C LYS A 97 22.66 17.89 3.81
N ALA A 98 21.46 17.82 3.27
CA ALA A 98 21.28 17.62 1.84
C ALA A 98 20.10 18.44 1.33
N ALA A 99 20.16 18.87 0.08
CA ALA A 99 19.03 19.41 -0.64
C ALA A 99 18.77 18.54 -1.86
N VAL A 100 17.53 18.08 -2.05
CA VAL A 100 17.17 17.19 -3.15
C VAL A 100 16.02 17.81 -3.92
N THR A 101 16.19 17.93 -5.23
CA THR A 101 15.14 18.36 -6.14
C THR A 101 14.54 17.12 -6.79
N LEU A 102 13.25 16.90 -6.58
CA LEU A 102 12.47 15.81 -7.17
C LEU A 102 11.64 16.34 -8.34
N LEU A 103 11.53 15.54 -9.40
CA LEU A 103 10.51 15.63 -10.44
C LEU A 103 9.73 14.32 -10.43
N ASP A 104 8.54 14.34 -9.84
CA ASP A 104 7.73 13.15 -9.54
C ASP A 104 8.57 12.07 -8.81
N ASP A 105 8.89 10.95 -9.49
CA ASP A 105 9.69 9.85 -8.94
C ASP A 105 11.22 9.98 -9.20
N ASN A 106 11.67 11.05 -9.86
CA ASN A 106 13.05 11.27 -10.27
C ASN A 106 13.76 12.24 -9.32
N VAL A 107 14.94 11.86 -8.84
CA VAL A 107 15.91 12.82 -8.34
C VAL A 107 16.58 13.47 -9.54
N ILE A 108 16.39 14.78 -9.71
CA ILE A 108 16.98 15.55 -10.81
C ILE A 108 18.16 16.42 -10.34
N GLN A 109 18.28 16.66 -9.04
CA GLN A 109 19.43 17.35 -8.46
C GLN A 109 19.60 16.92 -7.00
N ALA A 110 20.83 16.74 -6.56
CA ALA A 110 21.14 16.49 -5.15
C ALA A 110 22.39 17.25 -4.72
N GLU A 111 22.25 18.08 -3.70
CA GLU A 111 23.34 18.81 -3.05
C GLU A 111 23.58 18.16 -1.68
N VAL A 112 24.84 17.92 -1.32
CA VAL A 112 25.20 17.26 -0.06
C VAL A 112 26.31 18.03 0.64
N THR A 113 26.19 18.17 1.95
CA THR A 113 27.23 18.67 2.86
C THR A 113 27.38 17.66 3.99
N VAL A 114 28.52 16.98 4.05
CA VAL A 114 28.78 15.95 5.06
C VAL A 114 30.06 16.27 5.82
N LYS A 115 30.07 16.01 7.13
CA LYS A 115 31.28 16.10 7.95
C LYS A 115 32.30 15.09 7.43
N TYR A 116 33.46 15.60 7.04
CA TYR A 116 34.55 14.82 6.49
C TYR A 116 35.86 15.44 6.97
N PRO A 117 36.47 14.91 8.05
CA PRO A 117 37.63 15.54 8.70
C PRO A 117 38.86 15.75 7.81
N LYS A 118 38.96 14.97 6.73
CA LYS A 118 40.07 15.05 5.77
C LYS A 118 39.87 16.19 4.74
N ALA A 119 38.70 16.81 4.65
CA ALA A 119 38.49 17.99 3.80
C ALA A 119 38.93 19.28 4.50
N GLY A 120 39.35 20.27 3.71
CA GLY A 120 39.57 21.63 4.20
C GLY A 120 38.28 22.18 4.84
N GLY A 121 38.37 22.63 6.09
CA GLY A 121 37.22 23.09 6.87
C GLY A 121 36.35 21.99 7.49
N GLY A 122 36.75 20.71 7.40
CA GLY A 122 36.09 19.59 8.10
C GLY A 122 34.78 19.10 7.48
N TYR A 123 34.37 19.67 6.34
CA TYR A 123 33.17 19.27 5.61
C TYR A 123 33.47 19.08 4.12
N TYR A 124 32.92 18.01 3.57
CA TYR A 124 32.86 17.77 2.15
C TYR A 124 31.52 18.26 1.60
N ARG A 125 31.58 18.96 0.45
CA ARG A 125 30.40 19.49 -0.25
C ARG A 125 30.45 19.05 -1.69
N ALA A 126 29.34 18.57 -2.21
CA ALA A 126 29.22 18.22 -3.62
C ALA A 126 27.79 18.29 -4.14
N VAL A 127 27.69 18.34 -5.46
CA VAL A 127 26.41 18.39 -6.17
C VAL A 127 26.39 17.30 -7.23
N ALA A 128 25.35 16.48 -7.24
CA ALA A 128 25.00 15.64 -8.38
C ALA A 128 24.40 16.54 -9.46
N GLN A 129 25.05 16.59 -10.61
CA GLN A 129 24.70 17.51 -11.69
C GLN A 129 23.32 17.20 -12.30
N PRO A 130 22.61 18.21 -12.84
CA PRO A 130 21.27 18.04 -13.39
C PRO A 130 21.16 17.10 -14.61
N ASP A 131 22.26 16.88 -15.34
CA ASP A 131 22.33 15.91 -16.44
C ASP A 131 22.26 14.45 -15.93
N VAL A 132 22.34 14.25 -14.62
CA VAL A 132 22.28 12.94 -13.97
C VAL A 132 21.04 12.84 -13.12
N GLN A 133 19.98 12.34 -13.76
CA GLN A 133 18.75 11.98 -13.08
C GLN A 133 18.68 10.49 -12.77
N TRP A 134 17.98 10.14 -11.69
CA TRP A 134 17.66 8.75 -11.41
C TRP A 134 16.33 8.62 -10.68
N LYS A 135 15.64 7.52 -10.94
CA LYS A 135 14.38 7.21 -10.28
C LYS A 135 14.59 6.61 -8.90
N LEU A 136 13.74 6.99 -7.96
CA LEU A 136 13.61 6.32 -6.68
C LEU A 136 12.78 5.05 -6.90
N GLN A 137 13.43 3.89 -6.78
CA GLN A 137 12.79 2.60 -7.01
C GLN A 137 11.53 2.41 -6.15
N GLN A 138 11.56 2.89 -4.90
CA GLN A 138 10.43 2.84 -3.98
C GLN A 138 9.17 3.52 -4.53
N LEU A 139 9.33 4.70 -5.15
CA LEU A 139 8.21 5.45 -5.72
C LEU A 139 7.70 4.82 -7.01
N GLN A 140 8.59 4.24 -7.82
CA GLN A 140 8.19 3.45 -8.98
C GLN A 140 7.37 2.23 -8.57
N ASP A 141 7.85 1.47 -7.59
CA ASP A 141 7.16 0.27 -7.10
C ASP A 141 5.81 0.64 -6.51
N LEU A 142 5.73 1.69 -5.69
CA LEU A 142 4.48 2.24 -5.17
C LEU A 142 3.48 2.51 -6.31
N GLY A 143 3.89 3.30 -7.30
CA GLY A 143 3.03 3.65 -8.43
C GLY A 143 2.60 2.44 -9.23
N ASN A 144 3.51 1.50 -9.51
CA ASN A 144 3.21 0.30 -10.28
C ASN A 144 2.22 -0.64 -9.54
N HIS A 145 2.34 -0.78 -8.21
CA HIS A 145 1.37 -1.56 -7.43
C HIS A 145 0.00 -0.89 -7.42
N ILE A 146 -0.08 0.44 -7.21
CA ILE A 146 -1.34 1.18 -7.24
C ILE A 146 -2.01 1.05 -8.61
N SER A 147 -1.25 1.23 -9.70
CA SER A 147 -1.77 1.07 -11.06
C SER A 147 -2.36 -0.32 -11.29
N ARG A 148 -1.67 -1.39 -10.88
CA ARG A 148 -2.20 -2.77 -10.98
C ARG A 148 -3.51 -2.94 -10.21
N VAL A 149 -3.57 -2.43 -8.98
CA VAL A 149 -4.78 -2.47 -8.16
C VAL A 149 -5.95 -1.74 -8.85
N THR A 150 -5.69 -0.58 -9.46
CA THR A 150 -6.76 0.16 -10.18
C THR A 150 -7.33 -0.63 -11.35
N ILE A 151 -6.46 -1.27 -12.16
CA ILE A 151 -6.89 -2.11 -13.28
C ILE A 151 -7.74 -3.28 -12.76
N THR A 152 -7.23 -4.03 -11.77
CA THR A 152 -7.93 -5.18 -11.19
C THR A 152 -9.32 -4.80 -10.63
N LEU A 153 -9.41 -3.70 -9.88
CA LEU A 153 -10.70 -3.29 -9.30
C LEU A 153 -11.68 -2.73 -10.33
N CYS A 154 -11.19 -2.05 -11.38
CA CYS A 154 -12.04 -1.61 -12.48
C CYS A 154 -12.57 -2.79 -13.30
N ASP A 155 -11.76 -3.81 -13.55
CA ASP A 155 -12.19 -5.05 -14.21
C ASP A 155 -13.22 -5.80 -13.37
N LEU A 156 -12.97 -5.96 -12.07
CA LEU A 156 -13.90 -6.59 -11.14
C LEU A 156 -15.22 -5.81 -11.06
N GLN A 157 -15.18 -4.47 -11.04
CA GLN A 157 -16.38 -3.64 -11.07
C GLN A 157 -17.16 -3.82 -12.37
N HIS A 158 -16.47 -3.91 -13.51
CA HIS A 158 -17.11 -4.16 -14.80
C HIS A 158 -17.80 -5.53 -14.80
N GLU A 159 -17.11 -6.58 -14.34
CA GLU A 159 -17.67 -7.94 -14.21
C GLU A 159 -18.92 -7.96 -13.33
N VAL A 160 -18.87 -7.33 -12.15
CA VAL A 160 -20.01 -7.24 -11.23
C VAL A 160 -21.21 -6.54 -11.88
N ASN A 161 -20.97 -5.53 -12.72
CA ASN A 161 -22.04 -4.87 -13.45
C ASN A 161 -22.62 -5.75 -14.58
N LEU A 162 -21.81 -6.57 -15.24
CA LEU A 162 -22.31 -7.56 -16.20
C LEU A 162 -23.17 -8.63 -15.50
N LEU A 163 -22.76 -9.09 -14.31
CA LEU A 163 -23.50 -10.07 -13.53
C LEU A 163 -24.87 -9.56 -13.05
N LYS A 164 -25.02 -8.26 -12.80
CA LYS A 164 -26.31 -7.66 -12.43
C LYS A 164 -27.34 -7.74 -13.57
N GLY A 165 -26.89 -7.79 -14.83
CA GLY A 165 -27.76 -7.79 -16.00
C GLY A 165 -28.61 -6.52 -16.11
N ASP A 166 -29.75 -6.64 -16.81
CA ASP A 166 -30.74 -5.58 -17.04
C ASP A 166 -31.84 -5.49 -15.98
N GLY A 167 -31.80 -6.36 -14.97
CA GLY A 167 -32.75 -6.39 -13.85
C GLY A 167 -33.79 -7.52 -13.90
N GLU A 168 -33.86 -8.32 -14.97
CA GLU A 168 -34.80 -9.46 -15.01
C GLU A 168 -34.30 -10.66 -14.20
N ARG A 169 -33.03 -11.05 -14.39
CA ARG A 169 -32.31 -12.05 -13.58
C ARG A 169 -30.82 -11.74 -13.57
N ASP A 170 -30.25 -11.59 -12.37
CA ASP A 170 -28.79 -11.56 -12.23
C ASP A 170 -28.16 -12.95 -12.39
N ALA A 171 -26.87 -12.95 -12.73
CA ALA A 171 -26.06 -14.15 -12.92
C ALA A 171 -25.18 -14.48 -11.69
N PHE A 172 -25.47 -13.90 -10.52
CA PHE A 172 -24.69 -14.16 -9.32
C PHE A 172 -24.90 -15.58 -8.81
N THR A 173 -23.80 -16.25 -8.47
CA THR A 173 -23.76 -17.61 -7.93
C THR A 173 -22.77 -17.70 -6.78
N LEU A 174 -22.71 -18.84 -6.10
CA LEU A 174 -21.63 -19.10 -5.13
C LEU A 174 -20.25 -19.10 -5.80
N ALA A 175 -20.17 -19.51 -7.07
CA ALA A 175 -18.91 -19.53 -7.82
C ALA A 175 -18.40 -18.10 -8.11
N THR A 176 -19.29 -17.16 -8.47
CA THR A 176 -18.91 -15.75 -8.64
C THR A 176 -18.47 -15.15 -7.30
N GLY A 177 -19.13 -15.50 -6.19
CA GLY A 177 -18.73 -15.07 -4.84
C GLY A 177 -17.33 -15.56 -4.45
N ALA A 178 -16.99 -16.81 -4.78
CA ALA A 178 -15.66 -17.37 -4.56
C ALA A 178 -14.59 -16.66 -5.39
N ARG A 179 -14.88 -16.40 -6.68
CA ARG A 179 -13.97 -15.68 -7.58
C ARG A 179 -13.73 -14.23 -7.12
N ILE A 180 -14.79 -13.50 -6.77
CA ILE A 180 -14.70 -12.14 -6.22
C ILE A 180 -13.82 -12.14 -4.96
N LEU A 181 -14.03 -13.11 -4.04
CA LEU A 181 -13.21 -13.21 -2.83
C LEU A 181 -11.72 -13.43 -3.15
N GLU A 182 -11.41 -14.30 -4.10
CA GLU A 182 -10.03 -14.57 -4.52
C GLU A 182 -9.37 -13.31 -5.10
N GLU A 183 -10.07 -12.61 -6.00
CA GLU A 183 -9.59 -11.37 -6.61
C GLU A 183 -9.34 -10.27 -5.56
N LEU A 184 -10.24 -10.14 -4.58
CA LEU A 184 -10.07 -9.21 -3.46
C LEU A 184 -8.86 -9.56 -2.58
N LYS A 185 -8.59 -10.85 -2.34
CA LYS A 185 -7.41 -11.29 -1.58
C LYS A 185 -6.11 -10.98 -2.32
N LEU A 186 -6.06 -11.21 -3.64
CA LEU A 186 -4.92 -10.85 -4.48
C LEU A 186 -4.70 -9.33 -4.47
N THR A 187 -5.79 -8.56 -4.56
CA THR A 187 -5.76 -7.10 -4.48
C THR A 187 -5.20 -6.62 -3.14
N MET A 188 -5.62 -7.22 -2.02
CA MET A 188 -5.09 -6.90 -0.69
C MET A 188 -3.59 -7.13 -0.57
N ASN A 189 -3.06 -8.18 -1.23
CA ASN A 189 -1.62 -8.42 -1.29
C ASN A 189 -0.90 -7.32 -2.08
N GLU A 190 -1.42 -6.92 -3.25
CA GLU A 190 -0.84 -5.83 -4.05
C GLU A 190 -0.86 -4.48 -3.31
N ILE A 191 -1.93 -4.14 -2.60
CA ILE A 191 -1.97 -2.93 -1.76
C ILE A 191 -0.94 -3.00 -0.62
N SER A 192 -0.75 -4.18 -0.04
CA SER A 192 0.26 -4.39 1.00
C SER A 192 1.68 -4.20 0.45
N LEU A 193 1.96 -4.66 -0.77
CA LEU A 193 3.22 -4.41 -1.45
C LEU A 193 3.41 -2.92 -1.78
N ALA A 194 2.36 -2.23 -2.24
CA ALA A 194 2.37 -0.78 -2.44
C ALA A 194 2.75 -0.03 -1.16
N ARG A 195 2.14 -0.39 -0.02
CA ARG A 195 2.46 0.22 1.28
C ARG A 195 3.90 -0.09 1.70
N ASN A 196 4.35 -1.32 1.52
CA ASN A 196 5.69 -1.75 1.94
C ASN A 196 6.80 -1.10 1.11
N SER A 197 6.56 -0.74 -0.15
CA SER A 197 7.56 -0.09 -1.00
C SER A 197 8.07 1.24 -0.40
N ILE A 198 7.24 1.94 0.38
CA ILE A 198 7.63 3.19 1.07
C ILE A 198 7.76 3.05 2.58
N MET A 199 7.05 2.12 3.23
CA MET A 199 7.12 1.92 4.69
C MET A 199 8.31 1.06 5.13
N LEU A 200 8.61 0.00 4.38
CA LEU A 200 9.68 -0.97 4.70
C LEU A 200 10.51 -1.28 3.44
N PRO A 201 11.23 -0.28 2.90
CA PRO A 201 11.87 -0.44 1.61
C PRO A 201 13.13 -1.28 1.69
N ARG A 202 13.39 -2.05 0.62
CA ARG A 202 14.70 -2.67 0.41
C ARG A 202 15.75 -1.57 0.26
N LYS A 203 16.73 -1.57 1.16
CA LYS A 203 17.91 -0.70 1.04
C LYS A 203 18.94 -1.35 0.14
N ARG A 204 19.64 -0.52 -0.64
CA ARG A 204 20.84 -0.97 -1.36
C ARG A 204 21.93 -1.32 -0.36
N SER A 205 22.58 -2.46 -0.59
CA SER A 205 23.84 -2.82 0.05
C SER A 205 24.94 -1.82 -0.29
N LEU A 206 26.00 -1.77 0.53
CA LEU A 206 27.16 -0.92 0.24
C LEU A 206 27.80 -1.25 -1.12
N LEU A 207 27.81 -2.53 -1.49
CA LEU A 207 28.30 -2.99 -2.79
C LEU A 207 27.44 -2.46 -3.95
N GLU A 208 26.10 -2.56 -3.85
CA GLU A 208 25.18 -1.98 -4.84
C GLU A 208 25.37 -0.45 -4.94
N LEU A 209 25.66 0.24 -3.84
CA LEU A 209 25.94 1.68 -3.83
C LEU A 209 27.26 2.05 -4.52
N CYS A 210 28.32 1.25 -4.37
CA CYS A 210 29.59 1.45 -5.08
C CYS A 210 29.41 1.42 -6.61
N TYR A 211 28.52 0.55 -7.10
CA TYR A 211 28.24 0.45 -8.53
C TYR A 211 27.11 1.35 -9.01
N PHE A 212 26.37 2.02 -8.11
CA PHE A 212 25.27 2.88 -8.50
C PHE A 212 25.78 4.07 -9.34
N PRO A 213 25.45 4.18 -10.63
CA PRO A 213 26.07 5.19 -11.50
C PRO A 213 25.85 6.65 -11.06
N PRO A 214 24.65 7.05 -10.58
CA PRO A 214 24.40 8.44 -10.21
C PRO A 214 25.28 8.95 -9.05
N THR A 215 25.63 8.10 -8.08
CA THR A 215 26.51 8.50 -6.98
C THR A 215 27.95 8.73 -7.43
N ARG A 216 28.32 8.34 -8.65
CA ARG A 216 29.65 8.60 -9.23
C ARG A 216 29.72 9.92 -10.00
N LYS A 217 28.63 10.68 -10.04
CA LYS A 217 28.52 11.92 -10.82
C LYS A 217 28.44 13.18 -9.95
N PHE A 218 28.76 13.05 -8.66
CA PHE A 218 28.97 14.20 -7.80
C PHE A 218 30.17 15.03 -8.24
N VAL A 219 30.05 16.36 -8.15
CA VAL A 219 31.12 17.32 -8.39
C VAL A 219 31.33 18.18 -7.14
N PRO A 220 32.55 18.19 -6.54
CA PRO A 220 33.67 17.30 -6.84
C PRO A 220 33.30 15.81 -6.63
N PRO A 221 34.06 14.84 -7.17
CA PRO A 221 33.81 13.42 -6.93
C PRO A 221 33.77 13.08 -5.45
N LEU A 222 32.97 12.07 -5.07
CA LEU A 222 32.94 11.57 -3.69
C LEU A 222 34.32 11.03 -3.28
N PRO A 223 34.78 11.29 -2.04
CA PRO A 223 35.96 10.62 -1.50
C PRO A 223 35.83 9.10 -1.59
N GLN A 224 36.95 8.39 -1.76
CA GLN A 224 36.94 6.93 -1.96
C GLN A 224 36.41 6.15 -0.75
N ASP A 225 36.50 6.73 0.45
CA ASP A 225 35.98 6.20 1.70
C ASP A 225 34.56 6.68 2.02
N GLN A 226 33.89 7.37 1.09
CA GLN A 226 32.56 7.94 1.28
C GLN A 226 31.57 7.45 0.22
N LEU A 227 30.44 6.92 0.68
CA LEU A 227 29.28 6.62 -0.15
C LEU A 227 28.07 7.44 0.29
N ILE A 228 27.19 7.73 -0.65
CA ILE A 228 25.92 8.43 -0.42
C ILE A 228 24.78 7.62 -1.01
N SER A 229 23.63 7.62 -0.34
CA SER A 229 22.43 6.93 -0.78
C SER A 229 21.21 7.82 -0.57
N PHE A 230 20.29 7.81 -1.54
CA PHE A 230 18.98 8.42 -1.45
C PHE A 230 17.91 7.35 -1.53
N TYR A 231 16.96 7.36 -0.61
CA TYR A 231 15.86 6.42 -0.57
C TYR A 231 14.64 7.00 0.14
N ILE A 232 13.46 6.42 -0.10
CA ILE A 232 12.27 6.70 0.70
C ILE A 232 12.23 5.74 1.89
N SER A 233 11.79 6.20 3.07
CA SER A 233 11.52 5.34 4.22
C SER A 233 10.46 5.99 5.13
N CYS A 234 9.34 5.30 5.36
CA CYS A 234 8.23 5.79 6.18
C CYS A 234 7.76 7.20 5.77
N CYS A 235 7.46 7.38 4.48
CA CYS A 235 7.06 8.67 3.89
C CYS A 235 8.10 9.79 3.97
N ARG A 236 9.38 9.46 4.19
CA ARG A 236 10.47 10.43 4.23
C ARG A 236 11.46 10.19 3.11
N LEU A 237 11.91 11.27 2.49
CA LEU A 237 13.09 11.26 1.65
C LEU A 237 14.32 11.29 2.55
N VAL A 238 15.18 10.30 2.42
CA VAL A 238 16.35 10.11 3.27
C VAL A 238 17.62 10.16 2.42
N CYS A 239 18.59 10.94 2.88
CA CYS A 239 19.97 10.92 2.45
C CYS A 239 20.80 10.26 3.55
N ALA A 240 21.50 9.19 3.21
CA ALA A 240 22.42 8.50 4.10
C ALA A 240 23.85 8.59 3.55
N SER A 241 24.79 8.95 4.42
CA SER A 241 26.22 9.02 4.13
C SER A 241 26.95 7.94 4.91
N TYR A 242 27.62 7.05 4.19
CA TYR A 242 28.39 5.93 4.75
C TYR A 242 29.88 6.23 4.60
N GLN A 243 30.57 6.44 5.72
CA GLN A 243 31.99 6.73 5.74
C GLN A 243 32.76 5.53 6.31
N MET A 244 33.70 4.99 5.55
CA MET A 244 34.62 3.98 6.04
C MET A 244 35.60 4.64 7.02
N VAL A 245 35.66 4.14 8.25
CA VAL A 245 36.50 4.67 9.31
C VAL A 245 37.31 3.55 9.97
N PRO A 246 38.48 3.85 10.56
CA PRO A 246 39.24 2.84 11.29
C PRO A 246 38.39 2.20 12.41
N LYS A 247 38.57 0.89 12.63
CA LYS A 247 37.83 0.15 13.68
C LYS A 247 38.08 0.70 15.10
N THR A 248 39.19 1.40 15.29
CA THR A 248 39.51 2.12 16.54
C THR A 248 38.58 3.30 16.81
N VAL A 249 37.96 3.87 15.76
CA VAL A 249 36.99 4.98 15.86
C VAL A 249 35.57 4.45 15.97
N HIS A 250 35.21 3.45 15.16
CA HIS A 250 33.89 2.83 15.20
C HIS A 250 34.03 1.30 15.07
N PRO A 251 33.47 0.47 15.97
CA PRO A 251 33.72 -0.98 15.98
C PRO A 251 33.39 -1.70 14.66
N GLN A 252 32.36 -1.21 13.94
CA GLN A 252 31.94 -1.73 12.64
C GLN A 252 32.82 -1.26 11.47
N GLY A 253 33.78 -0.36 11.71
CA GLY A 253 34.59 0.28 10.67
C GLY A 253 33.81 1.22 9.74
N LEU A 254 32.60 1.60 10.16
CA LEU A 254 31.65 2.35 9.35
C LEU A 254 30.94 3.38 10.22
N SER A 255 31.01 4.65 9.82
CA SER A 255 30.21 5.73 10.39
C SER A 255 29.05 6.06 9.44
N VAL A 256 27.85 6.23 9.98
CA VAL A 256 26.64 6.52 9.19
C VAL A 256 26.01 7.82 9.68
N PHE A 257 25.85 8.77 8.76
CA PHE A 257 25.08 9.99 8.99
C PHE A 257 23.82 9.97 8.15
N MET A 258 22.72 10.47 8.70
CA MET A 258 21.42 10.50 8.02
C MET A 258 20.79 11.87 8.13
N ALA A 259 20.22 12.32 7.02
CA ALA A 259 19.41 13.52 6.93
C ALA A 259 18.13 13.16 6.18
N GLU A 260 17.01 13.73 6.58
CA GLU A 260 15.71 13.40 5.99
C GLU A 260 14.77 14.59 5.94
N SER A 261 13.77 14.48 5.07
CA SER A 261 12.64 15.39 4.94
C SER A 261 11.36 14.58 4.84
N GLN A 262 10.30 15.06 5.49
CA GLN A 262 8.96 14.50 5.30
C GLN A 262 8.49 14.79 3.88
N LEU A 263 7.78 13.83 3.27
CA LEU A 263 7.05 13.98 2.03
C LEU A 263 5.54 13.90 2.35
N PRO A 264 4.87 15.03 2.63
CA PRO A 264 3.48 15.03 3.10
C PRO A 264 2.51 14.30 2.17
N HIS A 265 2.74 14.40 0.85
CA HIS A 265 1.92 13.74 -0.15
C HIS A 265 1.95 12.21 -0.02
N LEU A 266 3.05 11.61 0.47
CA LEU A 266 3.11 10.17 0.73
C LEU A 266 2.32 9.76 1.97
N ASP A 267 2.19 10.64 2.97
CA ASP A 267 1.31 10.37 4.12
C ASP A 267 -0.16 10.28 3.66
N ASP A 268 -0.57 11.14 2.74
CA ASP A 268 -1.92 11.13 2.18
C ASP A 268 -2.16 9.88 1.33
N VAL A 269 -1.18 9.45 0.53
CA VAL A 269 -1.23 8.16 -0.17
C VAL A 269 -1.40 7.01 0.82
N ILE A 270 -0.61 6.97 1.90
CA ILE A 270 -0.74 5.91 2.93
C ILE A 270 -2.13 5.92 3.59
N LYS A 271 -2.70 7.10 3.89
CA LYS A 271 -4.05 7.20 4.43
C LYS A 271 -5.07 6.58 3.47
N HIS A 272 -5.02 6.94 2.19
CA HIS A 272 -5.91 6.38 1.16
C HIS A 272 -5.75 4.86 1.02
N LEU A 273 -4.52 4.35 0.97
CA LEU A 273 -4.27 2.91 0.91
C LEU A 273 -4.82 2.18 2.15
N ASN A 274 -4.63 2.74 3.35
CA ASN A 274 -5.18 2.15 4.58
C ASN A 274 -6.71 2.11 4.57
N THR A 275 -7.38 3.16 4.06
CA THR A 275 -8.83 3.18 3.91
C THR A 275 -9.29 2.10 2.92
N VAL A 276 -8.62 1.98 1.76
CA VAL A 276 -8.91 0.94 0.77
C VAL A 276 -8.74 -0.45 1.39
N MET A 277 -7.65 -0.71 2.10
CA MET A 277 -7.44 -1.97 2.81
C MET A 277 -8.56 -2.27 3.81
N ALA A 278 -9.00 -1.28 4.58
CA ALA A 278 -10.05 -1.48 5.58
C ALA A 278 -11.40 -1.85 4.96
N ILE A 279 -11.82 -1.16 3.88
CA ILE A 279 -13.10 -1.43 3.22
C ILE A 279 -13.08 -2.77 2.47
N LEU A 280 -11.96 -3.11 1.81
CA LEU A 280 -11.82 -4.40 1.12
C LEU A 280 -11.75 -5.55 2.13
N GLN A 281 -11.03 -5.38 3.25
CA GLN A 281 -10.95 -6.40 4.31
C GLN A 281 -12.33 -6.68 4.92
N LYS A 282 -13.15 -5.65 5.12
CA LYS A 282 -14.53 -5.81 5.59
C LYS A 282 -15.35 -6.68 4.63
N LEU A 283 -15.29 -6.40 3.33
CA LEU A 283 -15.98 -7.18 2.29
C LEU A 283 -15.46 -8.62 2.21
N ILE A 284 -14.15 -8.82 2.28
CA ILE A 284 -13.49 -10.14 2.33
C ILE A 284 -14.02 -10.96 3.51
N ASN A 285 -14.18 -10.34 4.68
CA ASN A 285 -14.69 -11.03 5.87
C ASN A 285 -16.14 -11.49 5.68
N TYR A 286 -17.00 -10.64 5.11
CA TYR A 286 -18.40 -11.01 4.82
C TYR A 286 -18.52 -12.15 3.81
N LEU A 287 -17.77 -12.08 2.70
CA LEU A 287 -17.75 -13.15 1.70
C LEU A 287 -17.17 -14.45 2.28
N SER A 288 -16.10 -14.37 3.07
CA SER A 288 -15.48 -15.56 3.68
C SER A 288 -16.41 -16.24 4.69
N ALA A 289 -17.12 -15.47 5.53
CA ALA A 289 -18.03 -16.01 6.53
C ALA A 289 -19.18 -16.82 5.90
N THR A 290 -19.67 -16.37 4.74
CA THR A 290 -20.81 -16.97 4.03
C THR A 290 -20.43 -18.14 3.12
N MET A 291 -19.15 -18.43 2.94
CA MET A 291 -18.65 -19.57 2.15
C MET A 291 -18.13 -20.75 2.99
N SER A 292 -18.09 -20.59 4.32
CA SER A 292 -17.68 -21.65 5.27
C SER A 292 -18.75 -22.69 5.54
#